data_AF-A0A523AJH1-F1
#
_entry.id   AF-A0A523AJH1-F1
#
_cell.length_a   1.000
_cell.length_b   1.000
_cell.length_c   1.000
_cell.angle_alpha   90.00
_cell.angle_beta   90.00
_cell.angle_gamma   90.00
#
_symmetry.space_group_name_H-M   'P 1'
#
loop_
_entity.id
_entity.type
_entity.pdbx_description
1 polymer ?
#
loop_
_entity_poly.entity_id
_entity_poly.type
_entity_poly.pdbx_seq_one_letter_code
_entity_poly.pdbx_strand_id
1 'polypeptide(L)'
;MRVVWSASRGEFSIGDYYYFSKLTRIAENEGLELAEEKVFSKLGDYDLIIFNYPEIKFSASDLLKIKKWVKMGKKIVLATYYLNTDRVAENVNRVLRFFGLRVNYDLIKDEERNAGDPMFPMAKCGDLEVVMPCSASVSGGESFIVGRGVFGSKAGGVLALGTCVFWDNYSIGLANNKELAIKILRGEF
;
A
#
# COMPACT_ATOMS: atom_id res chain seq x y z
N MET A 1 15.55 3.17 9.92
CA MET A 1 15.03 2.64 8.64
C MET A 1 14.61 3.82 7.80
N ARG A 2 15.02 3.87 6.53
CA ARG A 2 14.71 4.98 5.62
C ARG A 2 13.55 4.58 4.71
N VAL A 3 12.49 5.36 4.73
CA VAL A 3 11.27 5.10 3.95
C VAL A 3 11.19 6.11 2.81
N VAL A 4 10.86 5.61 1.62
CA VAL A 4 10.60 6.47 0.47
C VAL A 4 9.20 6.22 -0.09
N TRP A 5 8.50 7.31 -0.32
CA TRP A 5 7.31 7.37 -1.12
C TRP A 5 7.70 7.69 -2.58
N SER A 6 7.40 6.77 -3.48
CA SER A 6 7.66 6.98 -4.90
C SER A 6 6.69 8.01 -5.46
N ALA A 7 7.21 8.93 -6.27
CA ALA A 7 6.46 9.82 -7.15
C ALA A 7 6.97 9.67 -8.61
N SER A 8 7.47 8.48 -8.95
CA SER A 8 8.15 8.17 -10.21
C SER A 8 7.26 7.49 -11.27
N ARG A 9 6.05 7.08 -10.88
CA ARG A 9 5.04 6.38 -11.68
C ARG A 9 3.66 7.00 -11.57
N GLY A 10 3.56 8.29 -11.31
CA GLY A 10 2.27 8.98 -11.21
C GLY A 10 1.49 8.60 -9.95
N GLU A 11 2.20 8.19 -8.90
CA GLU A 11 1.61 7.98 -7.58
C GLU A 11 1.03 9.27 -7.01
N PHE A 12 0.02 9.15 -6.15
CA PHE A 12 -0.38 10.28 -5.31
C PHE A 12 0.80 10.69 -4.42
N SER A 13 1.21 11.95 -4.49
CA SER A 13 2.34 12.50 -3.76
C SER A 13 2.09 12.50 -2.26
N ILE A 14 3.05 12.05 -1.44
CA ILE A 14 2.98 12.19 0.02
C ILE A 14 3.03 13.65 0.46
N GLY A 15 3.59 14.51 -0.39
CA GLY A 15 3.59 15.97 -0.22
C GLY A 15 2.22 16.63 -0.46
N ASP A 16 1.22 15.89 -0.96
CA ASP A 16 -0.13 16.42 -1.12
C ASP A 16 -0.78 16.65 0.25
N TYR A 17 -0.90 17.92 0.62
CA TYR A 17 -1.47 18.32 1.91
C TYR A 17 -2.92 17.86 2.08
N TYR A 18 -3.70 17.81 1.00
CA TYR A 18 -5.11 17.45 1.03
C TYR A 18 -5.28 15.96 1.36
N TYR A 19 -4.40 15.11 0.85
CA TYR A 19 -4.50 13.66 1.05
C TYR A 19 -3.69 13.13 2.22
N PHE A 20 -2.47 13.61 2.48
CA PHE A 20 -1.55 12.89 3.39
C PHE A 20 -0.90 13.72 4.50
N SER A 21 -1.28 15.00 4.68
CA SER A 21 -0.69 15.84 5.74
C SER A 21 -0.79 15.26 7.15
N LYS A 22 -1.84 14.50 7.48
CA LYS A 22 -1.96 13.80 8.77
C LYS A 22 -0.96 12.64 8.87
N LEU A 23 -0.82 11.82 7.82
CA LEU A 23 0.12 10.71 7.79
C LEU A 23 1.56 11.20 7.98
N THR A 24 1.95 12.27 7.29
CA THR A 24 3.28 12.87 7.41
C THR A 24 3.56 13.33 8.83
N ARG A 25 2.65 14.08 9.45
CA ARG A 25 2.79 14.52 10.87
C ARG A 25 2.86 13.34 11.84
N ILE A 26 2.05 12.31 11.61
CA ILE A 26 2.04 11.09 12.42
C ILE A 26 3.39 10.39 12.32
N ALA A 27 3.94 10.24 11.11
CA ALA A 27 5.24 9.61 10.89
C ALA A 27 6.37 10.41 11.56
N GLU A 28 6.38 11.74 11.41
CA GLU A 28 7.35 12.63 12.05
C GLU A 28 7.33 12.50 13.59
N ASN A 29 6.12 12.50 14.18
CA ASN A 29 5.95 12.32 15.63
C ASN A 29 6.42 10.95 16.13
N GLU A 30 6.40 9.92 15.27
CA GLU A 30 6.90 8.58 15.57
C GLU A 30 8.40 8.42 15.23
N GLY A 31 9.09 9.51 14.86
CA GLY A 31 10.51 9.53 14.52
C GLY A 31 10.84 8.86 13.18
N LEU A 32 9.86 8.73 12.28
CA LEU A 32 10.03 8.16 10.96
C LEU A 32 10.32 9.25 9.93
N GLU A 33 11.40 9.07 9.16
CA GLU A 33 11.76 9.94 8.04
C GLU A 33 11.10 9.41 6.76
N LEU A 34 10.07 10.12 6.28
CA LEU A 34 9.41 9.87 5.00
C LEU A 34 9.97 10.80 3.93
N ALA A 35 10.74 10.24 2.99
CA ALA A 35 11.19 10.98 1.81
C ALA A 35 10.21 10.79 0.64
N GLU A 36 10.11 11.78 -0.24
CA GLU A 36 9.50 11.62 -1.56
C GLU A 36 10.61 11.60 -2.63
N GLU A 37 10.54 10.67 -3.59
CA GLU A 37 11.51 10.56 -4.68
C GLU A 37 10.84 10.33 -6.03
N LYS A 38 11.22 11.16 -7.01
CA LYS A 38 10.69 11.16 -8.37
C LYS A 38 11.56 10.35 -9.33
N VAL A 39 12.83 10.15 -9.00
CA VAL A 39 13.79 9.40 -9.81
C VAL A 39 13.78 7.93 -9.40
N PHE A 40 13.15 7.09 -10.24
CA PHE A 40 12.97 5.66 -9.96
C PHE A 40 14.25 4.92 -9.53
N SER A 41 15.42 5.25 -10.11
CA SER A 41 16.67 4.57 -9.75
C SER A 41 17.13 4.85 -8.33
N LYS A 42 16.82 6.03 -7.76
CA LYS A 42 17.19 6.43 -6.40
C LYS A 42 16.34 5.77 -5.32
N LEU A 43 15.17 5.22 -5.67
CA LEU A 43 14.35 4.43 -4.75
C LEU A 43 15.12 3.26 -4.13
N GLY A 44 16.09 2.72 -4.87
CA GLY A 44 16.99 1.67 -4.41
C GLY A 44 17.92 2.07 -3.26
N ASP A 45 17.97 3.33 -2.85
CA ASP A 45 18.80 3.78 -1.73
C ASP A 45 18.10 3.61 -0.38
N TYR A 46 16.79 3.32 -0.37
CA TYR A 46 15.93 3.26 0.82
C TYR A 46 15.63 1.82 1.25
N ASP A 47 15.23 1.64 2.51
CA ASP A 47 14.96 0.32 3.09
C ASP A 47 13.54 -0.15 2.78
N LEU A 48 12.58 0.78 2.79
CA LEU A 48 11.17 0.57 2.44
C LEU A 48 10.78 1.52 1.30
N ILE A 49 10.20 0.96 0.24
CA ILE A 49 9.75 1.69 -0.95
C ILE A 49 8.23 1.55 -1.09
N ILE A 50 7.52 2.66 -1.15
CA ILE A 50 6.06 2.70 -1.25
C ILE A 50 5.68 3.18 -2.66
N PHE A 51 4.91 2.36 -3.36
CA PHE A 51 4.24 2.71 -4.61
C PHE A 51 2.73 2.82 -4.32
N ASN A 52 2.28 4.03 -3.99
CA ASN A 52 0.88 4.29 -3.66
C ASN A 52 0.11 4.76 -4.91
N TYR A 53 -0.74 3.92 -5.48
CA TYR A 53 -1.53 4.24 -6.67
C TYR A 53 -0.69 4.56 -7.94
N PRO A 54 0.22 3.68 -8.41
CA PRO A 54 1.04 3.97 -9.58
C PRO A 54 0.24 3.87 -10.90
N GLU A 55 -0.11 5.02 -11.49
CA GLU A 55 -0.85 5.15 -12.75
C GLU A 55 0.02 4.84 -14.00
N ILE A 56 1.34 5.03 -13.89
CA ILE A 56 2.27 4.79 -14.99
C ILE A 56 2.78 3.35 -14.93
N LYS A 57 2.62 2.66 -16.05
CA LYS A 57 3.09 1.29 -16.26
C LYS A 57 4.58 1.12 -15.99
N PHE A 58 4.93 0.12 -15.19
CA PHE A 58 6.32 -0.32 -14.96
C PHE A 58 6.93 -0.93 -16.24
N SER A 59 8.08 -0.40 -16.65
CA SER A 59 8.90 -0.91 -17.75
C SER A 59 9.63 -2.20 -17.35
N ALA A 60 10.18 -2.94 -18.32
CA ALA A 60 10.95 -4.15 -18.03
C ALA A 60 12.17 -3.89 -17.13
N SER A 61 12.84 -2.74 -17.29
CA SER A 61 13.96 -2.32 -16.45
C SER A 61 13.53 -2.08 -15.00
N ASP A 62 12.35 -1.50 -14.80
CA ASP A 62 11.80 -1.25 -13.47
C ASP A 62 11.51 -2.56 -12.74
N LEU A 63 10.90 -3.51 -13.45
CA LEU A 63 10.60 -4.84 -12.92
C LEU A 63 11.88 -5.56 -12.48
N LEU A 64 12.96 -5.47 -13.25
CA LEU A 64 14.25 -6.07 -12.90
C LEU A 64 14.87 -5.40 -11.66
N LYS A 65 14.82 -4.07 -11.57
CA LYS A 65 15.31 -3.32 -10.40
C LYS A 65 14.54 -3.68 -9.14
N ILE A 66 13.21 -3.69 -9.21
CA ILE A 66 12.35 -4.08 -8.09
C ILE A 66 12.69 -5.49 -7.60
N LYS A 67 12.81 -6.47 -8.51
CA LYS A 67 13.21 -7.84 -8.13
C LYS A 67 14.59 -7.87 -7.47
N LYS A 68 15.54 -7.07 -7.95
CA LYS A 68 16.87 -6.94 -7.35
C LYS A 68 16.80 -6.34 -5.95
N TRP A 69 16.03 -5.27 -5.75
CA TRP A 69 15.86 -4.62 -4.45
C TRP A 69 15.30 -5.56 -3.40
N VAL A 70 14.26 -6.31 -3.75
CA VAL A 70 13.66 -7.32 -2.87
C VAL A 70 14.67 -8.41 -2.51
N LYS A 71 15.46 -8.90 -3.49
CA LYS A 71 16.56 -9.86 -3.23
C LYS A 71 17.66 -9.30 -2.31
N MET A 72 17.84 -7.99 -2.28
CA MET A 72 18.78 -7.31 -1.38
C MET A 72 18.17 -7.04 0.01
N GLY A 73 16.98 -7.57 0.31
CA GLY A 73 16.32 -7.43 1.61
C GLY A 73 15.49 -6.16 1.78
N LYS A 74 15.31 -5.36 0.71
CA LYS A 74 14.45 -4.17 0.75
C LYS A 74 12.98 -4.58 0.77
N LYS A 75 12.18 -3.79 1.46
CA LYS A 75 10.74 -3.97 1.56
C LYS A 75 10.01 -3.09 0.56
N ILE A 76 8.94 -3.60 -0.03
CA ILE A 76 8.13 -2.88 -1.02
C ILE A 76 6.67 -2.95 -0.66
N VAL A 77 5.97 -1.82 -0.70
CA VAL A 77 4.52 -1.73 -0.58
C VAL A 77 3.96 -1.28 -1.93
N LEU A 78 2.97 -2.01 -2.43
CA LEU A 78 2.22 -1.66 -3.63
C LEU A 78 0.75 -1.54 -3.26
N ALA A 79 0.21 -0.33 -3.31
CA ALA A 79 -1.17 -0.05 -2.97
C ALA A 79 -1.96 0.36 -4.22
N THR A 80 -3.17 -0.18 -4.37
CA THR A 80 -4.03 -0.01 -5.55
C THR A 80 -5.38 0.58 -5.16
N TYR A 81 -6.41 0.35 -5.98
CA TYR A 81 -7.77 0.75 -5.70
C TYR A 81 -8.74 -0.25 -6.35
N TYR A 82 -10.00 -0.22 -5.93
CA TYR A 82 -11.04 -1.13 -6.43
C TYR A 82 -11.24 -1.05 -7.94
N LEU A 83 -11.78 -2.14 -8.52
CA LEU A 83 -12.20 -2.26 -9.93
C LEU A 83 -11.12 -1.91 -10.97
N ASN A 84 -9.84 -1.93 -10.59
CA ASN A 84 -8.75 -1.54 -11.46
C ASN A 84 -8.93 -0.12 -12.05
N THR A 85 -9.50 0.80 -11.26
CA THR A 85 -9.59 2.23 -11.62
C THR A 85 -8.23 2.75 -12.06
N ASP A 86 -8.20 3.53 -13.15
CA ASP A 86 -6.98 4.05 -13.80
C ASP A 86 -5.91 3.01 -14.13
N ARG A 87 -6.32 1.74 -14.22
CA ARG A 87 -5.44 0.58 -14.51
C ARG A 87 -4.34 0.37 -13.46
N VAL A 88 -4.48 0.90 -12.25
CA VAL A 88 -3.44 0.80 -11.21
C VAL A 88 -3.20 -0.64 -10.76
N ALA A 89 -4.25 -1.46 -10.65
CA ALA A 89 -4.11 -2.87 -10.29
C ALA A 89 -3.41 -3.66 -11.41
N GLU A 90 -3.67 -3.35 -12.68
CA GLU A 90 -2.94 -3.90 -13.82
C GLU A 90 -1.46 -3.54 -13.76
N ASN A 91 -1.13 -2.28 -13.49
CA ASN A 91 0.25 -1.82 -13.37
C ASN A 91 0.99 -2.54 -12.23
N VAL A 92 0.38 -2.60 -11.06
CA VAL A 92 0.92 -3.26 -9.87
C VAL A 92 1.07 -4.77 -10.08
N ASN A 93 0.10 -5.44 -10.72
CA ASN A 93 0.16 -6.88 -10.99
C ASN A 93 1.33 -7.30 -11.87
N ARG A 94 1.89 -6.37 -12.68
CA ARG A 94 3.13 -6.63 -13.44
C ARG A 94 4.33 -6.89 -12.53
N VAL A 95 4.33 -6.28 -11.34
CA VAL A 95 5.32 -6.49 -10.28
C VAL A 95 4.94 -7.72 -9.45
N LEU A 96 3.70 -7.76 -8.94
CA LEU A 96 3.25 -8.76 -7.97
C LEU A 96 3.33 -10.20 -8.47
N ARG A 97 3.13 -10.45 -9.77
CA ARG A 97 3.24 -11.80 -10.36
C ARG A 97 4.59 -12.47 -10.10
N PHE A 98 5.66 -11.71 -9.90
CA PHE A 98 6.98 -12.26 -9.60
C PHE A 98 7.12 -12.80 -8.17
N PHE A 99 6.16 -12.46 -7.31
CA PHE A 99 6.12 -12.81 -5.89
C PHE A 99 4.90 -13.69 -5.56
N GLY A 100 4.17 -14.17 -6.57
CA GLY A 100 2.98 -15.00 -6.37
C GLY A 100 1.79 -14.24 -5.76
N LEU A 101 1.77 -12.92 -5.90
CA LEU A 101 0.71 -12.04 -5.41
C LEU A 101 -0.13 -11.51 -6.59
N ARG A 102 -1.39 -11.17 -6.34
CA ARG A 102 -2.28 -10.53 -7.31
C ARG A 102 -3.34 -9.67 -6.61
N VAL A 103 -3.51 -8.44 -7.09
CA VAL A 103 -4.71 -7.63 -6.79
C VAL A 103 -5.78 -7.97 -7.83
N ASN A 104 -6.98 -8.31 -7.38
CA ASN A 104 -8.12 -8.62 -8.24
C ASN A 104 -8.79 -7.33 -8.75
N TYR A 105 -9.59 -7.44 -9.81
CA TYR A 105 -10.29 -6.29 -10.41
C TYR A 105 -11.71 -6.21 -9.89
N ASP A 106 -11.86 -6.39 -8.58
CA ASP A 106 -13.13 -6.46 -7.88
C ASP A 106 -13.24 -5.33 -6.84
N LEU A 107 -14.27 -5.43 -6.01
CA LEU A 107 -14.56 -4.50 -4.94
C LEU A 107 -15.06 -5.31 -3.75
N ILE A 108 -14.44 -5.11 -2.60
CA ILE A 108 -14.94 -5.62 -1.34
C ILE A 108 -15.89 -4.58 -0.74
N LYS A 109 -17.15 -4.99 -0.55
CA LYS A 109 -18.16 -4.29 0.25
C LYS A 109 -18.55 -5.12 1.44
N ASP A 110 -18.86 -4.48 2.55
CA ASP A 110 -19.42 -5.15 3.72
C ASP A 110 -20.62 -4.39 4.29
N GLU A 111 -21.82 -4.94 4.09
CA GLU A 111 -23.07 -4.34 4.58
C GLU A 111 -23.21 -4.37 6.11
N GLU A 112 -22.51 -5.28 6.79
CA GLU A 112 -22.68 -5.51 8.23
C GLU A 112 -21.53 -4.94 9.04
N ARG A 113 -20.28 -5.17 8.61
CA ARG A 113 -19.08 -4.74 9.31
C ARG A 113 -18.37 -3.64 8.54
N ASN A 114 -18.82 -2.40 8.73
CA ASN A 114 -18.26 -1.23 8.07
C ASN A 114 -18.22 0.01 8.99
N ALA A 115 -17.53 1.05 8.53
CA ALA A 115 -17.45 2.34 9.21
C ALA A 115 -18.50 3.34 8.67
N GLY A 116 -19.78 2.98 8.74
CA GLY A 116 -20.90 3.83 8.35
C GLY A 116 -21.21 3.85 6.84
N ASP A 117 -20.40 3.18 6.03
CA ASP A 117 -20.59 3.01 4.58
C ASP A 117 -20.07 1.61 4.18
N PRO A 118 -20.84 0.77 3.47
CA PRO A 118 -20.38 -0.55 3.01
C PRO A 118 -19.08 -0.55 2.19
N MET A 119 -18.70 0.58 1.59
CA MET A 119 -17.42 0.80 0.90
C MET A 119 -16.23 0.98 1.86
N PHE A 120 -16.48 1.09 3.16
CA PHE A 120 -15.51 1.24 4.25
C PHE A 120 -15.54 0.00 5.15
N PRO A 121 -15.30 -1.21 4.60
CA PRO A 121 -15.38 -2.44 5.35
C PRO A 121 -14.33 -2.48 6.45
N MET A 122 -14.71 -3.06 7.58
CA MET A 122 -13.80 -3.35 8.68
C MET A 122 -13.04 -4.66 8.41
N ALA A 123 -11.77 -4.68 8.80
CA ALA A 123 -10.88 -5.82 8.68
C ALA A 123 -9.95 -5.91 9.90
N LYS A 124 -9.10 -6.94 9.94
CA LYS A 124 -8.11 -7.14 11.00
C LYS A 124 -6.71 -7.34 10.43
N CYS A 125 -5.72 -6.83 11.15
CA CYS A 125 -4.30 -7.08 10.94
C CYS A 125 -3.69 -7.48 12.29
N GLY A 126 -3.60 -8.79 12.55
CA GLY A 126 -3.34 -9.30 13.90
C GLY A 126 -4.42 -8.83 14.88
N ASP A 127 -4.01 -8.16 15.95
CA ASP A 127 -4.92 -7.61 16.96
C ASP A 127 -5.50 -6.23 16.58
N LEU A 128 -5.03 -5.62 15.49
CA LEU A 128 -5.53 -4.31 15.04
C LEU A 128 -6.84 -4.46 14.28
N GLU A 129 -7.83 -3.66 14.65
CA GLU A 129 -9.07 -3.52 13.89
C GLU A 129 -8.98 -2.28 13.00
N VAL A 130 -9.15 -2.46 11.69
CA VAL A 130 -8.83 -1.45 10.68
C VAL A 130 -9.97 -1.27 9.71
N VAL A 131 -10.02 -0.13 9.04
CA VAL A 131 -10.98 0.18 7.98
C VAL A 131 -10.24 0.21 6.65
N MET A 132 -10.74 -0.48 5.64
CA MET A 132 -10.08 -0.64 4.35
C MET A 132 -10.96 -0.11 3.20
N PRO A 133 -11.03 1.22 3.01
CA PRO A 133 -11.99 1.83 2.10
C PRO A 133 -11.69 1.50 0.64
N CYS A 134 -12.74 1.35 -0.17
CA CYS A 134 -12.65 1.29 -1.63
C CYS A 134 -11.60 0.27 -2.11
N SER A 135 -11.61 -0.92 -1.50
CA SER A 135 -10.57 -1.94 -1.69
C SER A 135 -10.95 -2.98 -2.74
N ALA A 136 -9.98 -3.35 -3.56
CA ALA A 136 -9.98 -4.65 -4.25
C ALA A 136 -9.52 -5.77 -3.30
N SER A 137 -9.86 -7.02 -3.63
CA SER A 137 -9.31 -8.19 -2.94
C SER A 137 -7.91 -8.54 -3.45
N VAL A 138 -7.11 -9.17 -2.59
CA VAL A 138 -5.74 -9.60 -2.88
C VAL A 138 -5.61 -11.11 -2.71
N SER A 139 -5.06 -11.78 -3.73
CA SER A 139 -4.85 -13.23 -3.77
C SER A 139 -3.37 -13.60 -3.76
N GLY A 140 -3.08 -14.78 -3.22
CA GLY A 140 -1.74 -15.35 -3.13
C GLY A 140 -0.94 -14.82 -1.92
N GLY A 141 0.24 -15.40 -1.70
CA GLY A 141 1.09 -15.11 -0.54
C GLY A 141 0.42 -15.44 0.81
N GLU A 142 0.96 -14.86 1.88
CA GLU A 142 0.38 -14.89 3.22
C GLU A 142 -0.57 -13.71 3.39
N SER A 143 -1.81 -13.97 3.82
CA SER A 143 -2.77 -12.90 4.11
C SER A 143 -2.29 -12.04 5.27
N PHE A 144 -2.33 -10.72 5.10
CA PHE A 144 -1.88 -9.74 6.09
C PHE A 144 -3.03 -8.95 6.70
N ILE A 145 -4.03 -8.57 5.88
CA ILE A 145 -5.22 -7.85 6.34
C ILE A 145 -6.45 -8.61 5.86
N VAL A 146 -7.28 -9.09 6.80
CA VAL A 146 -8.41 -10.00 6.52
C VAL A 146 -9.68 -9.51 7.19
N GLY A 147 -10.78 -9.51 6.44
CA GLY A 147 -12.15 -9.27 6.92
C GLY A 147 -13.09 -10.14 6.08
N ARG A 148 -14.13 -9.53 5.50
CA ARG A 148 -14.99 -10.20 4.51
C ARG A 148 -14.25 -10.69 3.26
N GLY A 149 -13.08 -10.12 2.99
CA GLY A 149 -12.11 -10.59 2.01
C GLY A 149 -10.68 -10.38 2.50
N VAL A 150 -9.71 -10.67 1.63
CA VAL A 150 -8.30 -10.37 1.89
C VAL A 150 -7.98 -9.01 1.28
N PHE A 151 -7.70 -8.02 2.13
CA PHE A 151 -7.43 -6.63 1.73
C PHE A 151 -5.95 -6.37 1.48
N GLY A 152 -5.09 -7.23 2.00
CA GLY A 152 -3.66 -7.18 1.76
C GLY A 152 -2.99 -8.52 2.01
N SER A 153 -1.99 -8.82 1.20
CA SER A 153 -1.18 -10.04 1.30
C SER A 153 0.29 -9.71 1.09
N LYS A 154 1.16 -10.53 1.69
CA LYS A 154 2.61 -10.36 1.64
C LYS A 154 3.32 -11.60 1.12
N ALA A 155 4.44 -11.39 0.44
CA ALA A 155 5.33 -12.45 -0.01
C ALA A 155 6.74 -11.90 -0.28
N GLY A 156 7.76 -12.56 0.29
CA GLY A 156 9.16 -12.31 -0.03
C GLY A 156 9.62 -10.86 0.15
N GLY A 157 9.08 -10.10 1.11
CA GLY A 157 9.43 -8.68 1.33
C GLY A 157 8.54 -7.69 0.56
N VAL A 158 7.51 -8.16 -0.14
CA VAL A 158 6.52 -7.33 -0.82
C VAL A 158 5.18 -7.42 -0.11
N LEU A 159 4.54 -6.28 0.14
CA LEU A 159 3.15 -6.15 0.59
C LEU A 159 2.30 -5.57 -0.53
N ALA A 160 1.23 -6.27 -0.89
CA ALA A 160 0.19 -5.80 -1.78
C ALA A 160 -1.03 -5.36 -0.97
N LEU A 161 -1.56 -4.18 -1.26
CA LEU A 161 -2.75 -3.62 -0.63
C LEU A 161 -3.81 -3.30 -1.69
N GLY A 162 -5.04 -3.73 -1.44
CA GLY A 162 -6.18 -3.49 -2.32
C GLY A 162 -6.66 -2.04 -2.38
N THR A 163 -6.18 -1.19 -1.46
CA THR A 163 -6.51 0.23 -1.36
C THR A 163 -5.29 1.09 -1.06
N CYS A 164 -5.28 2.30 -1.61
CA CYS A 164 -4.27 3.34 -1.44
C CYS A 164 -4.72 4.45 -0.48
N VAL A 165 -5.95 4.38 0.04
CA VAL A 165 -6.57 5.46 0.82
C VAL A 165 -6.79 5.14 2.29
N PHE A 166 -6.48 3.93 2.78
CA PHE A 166 -6.65 3.61 4.21
C PHE A 166 -5.85 4.53 5.15
N TRP A 167 -4.75 5.10 4.64
CA TRP A 167 -3.87 6.04 5.35
C TRP A 167 -4.00 7.50 4.88
N ASP A 168 -5.03 7.83 4.11
CA ASP A 168 -5.30 9.22 3.74
C ASP A 168 -5.86 10.03 4.92
N ASN A 169 -6.00 11.34 4.75
CA ASN A 169 -6.41 12.27 5.79
C ASN A 169 -7.81 11.96 6.36
N TYR A 170 -8.68 11.31 5.60
CA TYR A 170 -9.99 10.88 6.06
C TYR A 170 -9.87 9.61 6.90
N SER A 171 -9.23 8.58 6.33
CA SER A 171 -9.25 7.21 6.81
C SER A 171 -8.23 6.93 7.91
N ILE A 172 -7.16 7.72 8.01
CA ILE A 172 -6.10 7.51 9.01
C ILE A 172 -6.63 7.59 10.45
N GLY A 173 -7.73 8.32 10.68
CA GLY A 173 -8.37 8.45 11.99
C GLY A 173 -9.43 7.38 12.28
N LEU A 174 -9.69 6.46 11.36
CA LEU A 174 -10.70 5.41 11.52
C LEU A 174 -10.08 4.18 12.18
N ALA A 175 -10.75 3.66 13.21
CA ALA A 175 -10.33 2.48 13.96
C ALA A 175 -8.82 2.52 14.31
N ASN A 176 -8.05 1.48 13.97
CA ASN A 176 -6.60 1.44 14.17
C ASN A 176 -5.78 1.70 12.88
N ASN A 177 -6.30 2.49 11.94
CA ASN A 177 -5.59 2.77 10.69
C ASN A 177 -4.26 3.51 10.91
N LYS A 178 -4.19 4.38 11.94
CA LYS A 178 -2.93 5.02 12.34
C LYS A 178 -1.89 3.98 12.73
N GLU A 179 -2.23 3.04 13.60
CA GLU A 179 -1.34 1.99 14.09
C GLU A 179 -0.91 1.06 12.94
N LEU A 180 -1.84 0.71 12.04
CA LEU A 180 -1.53 -0.05 10.84
C LEU A 180 -0.57 0.70 9.92
N ALA A 181 -0.80 2.00 9.68
CA ALA A 181 0.07 2.82 8.84
C ALA A 181 1.49 2.86 9.43
N ILE A 182 1.64 3.11 10.73
CA ILE A 182 2.95 3.09 11.40
C ILE A 182 3.61 1.70 11.33
N LYS A 183 2.85 0.62 11.54
CA LYS A 183 3.34 -0.75 11.38
C LYS A 183 3.92 -0.98 9.98
N ILE A 184 3.19 -0.58 8.94
CA ILE A 184 3.66 -0.69 7.54
C ILE A 184 4.86 0.22 7.28
N LEU A 185 4.86 1.47 7.78
CA LEU A 185 5.96 2.42 7.65
C LEU A 185 7.22 2.00 8.44
N ARG A 186 7.09 1.11 9.44
CA ARG A 186 8.19 0.41 10.11
C ARG A 186 8.62 -0.87 9.38
N GLY A 187 7.97 -1.18 8.27
CA GLY A 187 8.21 -2.37 7.47
C GLY A 187 7.76 -3.65 8.18
N GLU A 188 6.90 -3.58 9.19
CA GLU A 188 6.49 -4.73 9.99
C GLU A 188 5.37 -5.54 9.31
N PHE A 189 5.73 -6.14 8.18
CA PHE A 189 4.96 -7.15 7.45
C PHE A 189 5.90 -8.28 7.02
#